data_AF-A0A842KJ19-F1
#
_entry.id   AF-A0A842KJ19-F1
#
_cell.length_a   1.000
_cell.length_b   1.000
_cell.length_c   1.000
_cell.angle_alpha   90.00
_cell.angle_beta   90.00
_cell.angle_gamma   90.00
#
_symmetry.space_group_name_H-M   'P 1'
#
loop_
_entity.id
_entity.type
_entity.pdbx_description
1 polymer ?
#
loop_
_entity_poly.entity_id
_entity_poly.type
_entity_poly.pdbx_seq_one_letter_code
_entity_poly.pdbx_strand_id
1 'polypeptide(L)'
;MKKFVVWVVVAMLALQMASFAIAQPKWNEKILNRLKLFYVFSTIINLVLLLALLLIYINSFIKTKSLFMLGLVFFIGVLLVQRFLSFYFPDMPHLFETLALIILLILSLE
;
A
#
# COMPACT_ATOMS: atom_id res chain seq x y z
N MET A 1 3.84 1.14 -27.78
CA MET A 1 3.32 1.21 -26.39
C MET A 1 4.06 0.30 -25.42
N LYS A 2 4.29 -1.00 -25.73
CA LYS A 2 5.01 -1.94 -24.82
C LYS A 2 6.41 -1.48 -24.37
N LYS A 3 7.21 -0.87 -25.26
CA LYS A 3 8.58 -0.41 -24.94
C LYS A 3 8.60 0.78 -23.96
N PHE A 4 7.60 1.66 -24.01
CA PHE A 4 7.51 2.83 -23.13
C PHE A 4 7.21 2.43 -21.69
N VAL A 5 6.31 1.46 -21.49
CA VAL A 5 5.97 0.90 -20.17
C VAL A 5 7.21 0.25 -19.53
N VAL A 6 8.02 -0.47 -20.30
CA VAL A 6 9.26 -1.09 -19.80
C VAL A 6 10.26 -0.04 -19.31
N TRP A 7 10.43 1.06 -20.05
CA TRP A 7 11.32 2.15 -19.63
C TRP A 7 10.84 2.88 -18.37
N VAL A 8 9.53 3.04 -18.20
CA VAL A 8 8.94 3.63 -16.98
C VAL A 8 9.17 2.72 -15.77
N VAL A 9 9.01 1.40 -15.92
CA VAL A 9 9.25 0.42 -14.85
C VAL A 9 10.74 0.38 -14.46
N VAL A 10 11.65 0.43 -15.44
CA VAL A 10 13.10 0.45 -15.17
C VAL A 10 13.53 1.75 -14.48
N ALA A 11 12.98 2.89 -14.89
CA ALA A 11 13.24 4.17 -14.24
C ALA A 11 12.74 4.20 -12.78
N MET A 12 11.58 3.60 -12.49
CA MET A 12 11.06 3.47 -11.13
C MET A 12 11.93 2.59 -10.24
N LEU A 13 12.42 1.46 -10.77
CA LEU A 13 13.34 0.57 -10.04
C LEU A 13 14.68 1.25 -9.74
N ALA A 14 15.21 2.02 -10.70
CA ALA A 14 16.45 2.77 -10.50
C ALA A 14 16.30 3.86 -9.43
N LEU A 15 15.16 4.55 -9.40
CA LEU A 15 14.87 5.55 -8.36
C LEU A 15 14.77 4.93 -6.97
N GLN A 16 14.15 3.74 -6.84
CA GLN A 16 14.05 3.03 -5.57
C GLN A 16 15.41 2.62 -5.01
N MET A 17 16.34 2.21 -5.87
CA MET A 17 17.71 1.87 -5.47
C MET A 17 18.53 3.10 -5.04
N ALA A 18 18.26 4.28 -5.62
CA ALA A 18 18.92 5.53 -5.23
C ALA A 18 18.48 6.01 -3.83
N SER A 19 17.21 5.80 -3.46
CA SER A 19 16.70 6.12 -2.12
C SER A 19 17.31 5.25 -1.02
N PHE A 20 17.76 4.03 -1.36
CA PHE A 20 18.36 3.08 -0.42
C PHE A 20 19.75 3.52 0.06
N ALA A 21 20.47 4.33 -0.71
CA ALA A 21 21.84 4.77 -0.38
C ALA A 21 21.91 5.93 0.62
N ILE A 22 20.78 6.54 0.99
CA ILE A 22 20.73 7.78 1.80
C ILE A 22 19.91 7.54 3.08
N ALA A 23 20.39 6.69 3.98
CA ALA A 23 19.69 6.50 5.26
C ALA A 23 20.61 6.06 6.41
N GLN A 24 21.39 6.98 6.96
CA GLN A 24 21.89 6.86 8.33
C GLN A 24 22.01 8.23 9.02
N PRO A 25 20.93 8.79 9.57
CA PRO A 25 21.05 9.88 10.52
C PRO A 25 21.19 9.30 11.95
N LYS A 26 22.33 9.57 12.61
CA LYS A 26 22.57 9.25 14.03
C LYS A 26 21.68 10.13 14.93
N TRP A 27 20.48 9.66 15.25
CA TRP A 27 19.60 10.31 16.23
C TRP A 27 19.69 9.66 17.61
N ASN A 28 19.50 10.48 18.63
CA ASN A 28 19.57 10.14 20.05
C ASN A 28 18.60 9.00 20.41
N GLU A 29 19.10 7.88 20.97
CA GLU A 29 18.36 6.61 21.12
C GLU A 29 17.05 6.72 21.91
N LYS A 30 16.99 7.66 22.86
CA LYS A 30 15.81 7.91 23.71
C LYS A 30 14.63 8.51 22.94
N ILE A 31 14.93 9.33 21.93
CA ILE A 31 13.92 9.95 21.04
C ILE A 31 13.48 8.94 20.00
N LEU A 32 14.42 8.15 19.47
CA LEU A 32 14.15 7.09 18.51
C LEU A 32 13.18 6.04 19.07
N ASN A 33 13.35 5.63 20.32
CA ASN A 33 12.44 4.65 20.95
C ASN A 33 11.01 5.16 21.15
N ARG A 34 10.83 6.46 21.46
CA ARG A 34 9.47 7.04 21.53
C ARG A 34 8.84 7.10 20.15
N LEU A 35 9.58 7.55 19.14
CA LEU A 35 9.08 7.61 17.76
C LEU A 35 8.73 6.23 17.21
N LYS A 36 9.54 5.20 17.53
CA LYS A 36 9.27 3.81 17.13
C LYS A 36 7.98 3.28 17.75
N LEU A 37 7.73 3.57 19.02
CA LEU A 37 6.47 3.21 19.70
C LEU A 37 5.25 3.89 19.05
N PHE A 38 5.34 5.19 18.76
CA PHE A 38 4.27 5.92 18.07
C PHE A 38 4.03 5.37 16.66
N TYR A 39 5.09 5.02 15.92
CA TYR A 39 4.99 4.45 14.58
C TYR A 39 4.30 3.07 14.59
N VAL A 40 4.66 2.21 15.53
CA VAL A 40 4.01 0.89 15.70
C VAL A 40 2.54 1.06 16.06
N PHE A 41 2.22 1.96 16.99
CA PHE A 41 0.84 2.22 17.40
C PHE A 41 -0.03 2.74 16.26
N SER A 42 0.48 3.72 15.50
CA SER A 42 -0.17 4.24 14.30
C SER A 42 -0.39 3.15 13.24
N THR A 43 0.58 2.24 13.07
CA THR A 43 0.47 1.12 12.14
C THR A 43 -0.63 0.14 12.53
N ILE A 44 -0.77 -0.17 13.82
CA ILE A 44 -1.83 -1.06 14.33
C ILE A 44 -3.20 -0.43 14.10
N ILE A 45 -3.38 0.86 14.43
CA ILE A 45 -4.65 1.57 14.22
C ILE A 45 -5.05 1.55 12.75
N ASN A 46 -4.12 1.86 11.84
CA ASN A 46 -4.39 1.84 10.41
C ASN A 46 -4.78 0.44 9.91
N LEU A 47 -4.16 -0.61 10.45
CA LEU A 47 -4.50 -1.99 10.08
C LEU A 47 -5.93 -2.36 10.51
N VAL A 48 -6.34 -1.97 11.71
CA VAL A 48 -7.70 -2.18 12.21
C VAL A 48 -8.71 -1.38 11.39
N LEU A 49 -8.42 -0.12 11.07
CA LEU A 49 -9.28 0.70 10.20
C LEU A 49 -9.45 0.05 8.82
N LEU A 50 -8.36 -0.42 8.22
CA LEU A 50 -8.39 -1.03 6.89
C LEU A 50 -9.21 -2.32 6.89
N LEU A 51 -9.09 -3.14 7.93
CA LEU A 51 -9.90 -4.35 8.13
C LEU A 51 -11.39 -4.02 8.30
N ALA A 52 -11.72 -3.00 9.10
CA ALA A 52 -13.09 -2.55 9.29
C ALA A 52 -13.70 -2.05 7.97
N LEU A 53 -12.95 -1.27 7.19
CA LEU A 53 -13.36 -0.81 5.86
C LEU A 53 -13.65 -2.00 4.94
N LEU A 54 -12.75 -2.99 4.90
CA LEU A 54 -12.92 -4.18 4.07
C LEU A 54 -14.26 -4.88 4.37
N LEU A 55 -14.59 -5.06 5.65
CA LEU A 55 -15.84 -5.70 6.07
C LEU A 55 -17.08 -4.88 5.65
N ILE A 56 -17.04 -3.55 5.80
CA ILE A 56 -18.13 -2.66 5.37
C ILE A 56 -18.34 -2.78 3.86
N TYR A 57 -17.25 -2.75 3.08
CA TYR A 57 -17.31 -2.84 1.63
C TYR A 57 -17.76 -4.22 1.13
N ILE A 58 -17.33 -5.30 1.78
CA ILE A 58 -17.82 -6.65 1.47
C ILE A 58 -19.34 -6.72 1.67
N ASN A 59 -19.82 -6.23 2.82
CA ASN A 59 -21.26 -6.23 3.12
C ASN A 59 -22.04 -5.35 2.13
N SER A 60 -21.48 -4.21 1.75
CA SER A 60 -22.07 -3.31 0.74
C SER A 60 -22.11 -3.96 -0.65
N PHE A 61 -21.04 -4.67 -1.04
CA PHE A 61 -20.95 -5.41 -2.29
C PHE A 61 -22.02 -6.51 -2.37
N ILE A 62 -22.20 -7.29 -1.30
CA ILE A 62 -23.21 -8.36 -1.27
C ILE A 62 -24.62 -7.80 -1.52
N LYS A 63 -24.92 -6.59 -1.01
CA LYS A 63 -26.23 -5.94 -1.17
C LYS A 63 -26.44 -5.30 -2.54
N THR A 64 -25.42 -4.63 -3.07
CA THR A 64 -25.54 -3.86 -4.32
C THR A 64 -25.21 -4.67 -5.57
N LYS A 65 -24.44 -5.75 -5.43
CA LYS A 65 -23.87 -6.56 -6.53
C LYS A 65 -23.16 -5.72 -7.61
N SER A 66 -22.66 -4.55 -7.22
CA SER A 66 -21.98 -3.63 -8.13
C SER A 66 -20.54 -4.05 -8.37
N LEU A 67 -20.13 -4.08 -9.64
CA LEU A 67 -18.73 -4.31 -10.04
C LEU A 67 -17.80 -3.25 -9.44
N PHE A 68 -18.24 -2.00 -9.34
CA PHE A 68 -17.52 -0.93 -8.65
C PHE A 68 -17.19 -1.26 -7.19
N MET A 69 -18.19 -1.74 -6.43
CA MET A 69 -17.99 -2.15 -5.03
C MET A 69 -17.06 -3.37 -4.91
N LEU A 70 -17.11 -4.30 -5.86
CA LEU A 70 -16.16 -5.44 -5.91
C LEU A 70 -14.73 -4.95 -6.11
N GLY A 71 -14.54 -3.98 -7.00
CA GLY A 71 -13.25 -3.32 -7.21
C GLY A 71 -12.71 -2.67 -5.94
N LEU A 72 -13.56 -1.98 -5.18
CA LEU A 72 -13.18 -1.40 -3.89
C LEU A 72 -12.83 -2.46 -2.84
N VAL A 73 -13.58 -3.56 -2.76
CA VAL A 73 -13.24 -4.70 -1.89
C VAL A 73 -11.87 -5.26 -2.27
N PHE A 74 -11.62 -5.46 -3.56
CA PHE A 74 -10.35 -6.00 -4.05
C PHE A 74 -9.20 -5.02 -3.79
N PHE A 75 -9.42 -3.72 -4.02
CA PHE A 75 -8.47 -2.64 -3.73
C PHE A 75 -8.06 -2.65 -2.25
N ILE A 76 -9.04 -2.65 -1.34
CA ILE A 76 -8.78 -2.68 0.11
C ILE A 76 -8.07 -3.99 0.50
N GLY A 77 -8.47 -5.12 -0.10
CA GLY A 77 -7.81 -6.41 0.12
C GLY A 77 -6.34 -6.41 -0.28
N VAL A 78 -6.00 -5.86 -1.45
CA VAL A 78 -4.61 -5.71 -1.91
C VAL A 78 -3.80 -4.81 -0.98
N LEU A 79 -4.36 -3.68 -0.55
CA LEU A 79 -3.72 -2.80 0.44
C LEU A 79 -3.47 -3.51 1.78
N LEU A 80 -4.37 -4.40 2.18
CA LEU A 80 -4.25 -5.15 3.42
C LEU A 80 -3.11 -6.17 3.33
N VAL A 81 -3.03 -6.91 2.22
CA VAL A 81 -1.89 -7.81 1.94
C VAL A 81 -0.58 -7.03 1.84
N GLN A 82 -0.58 -5.88 1.16
CA GLN A 82 0.59 -5.00 1.09
C GLN A 82 1.04 -4.59 2.49
N ARG A 83 0.12 -4.17 3.36
CA ARG A 83 0.46 -3.71 4.71
C ARG A 83 1.08 -4.83 5.54
N PHE A 84 0.58 -6.06 5.41
CA PHE A 84 1.20 -7.24 6.02
C PHE A 84 2.59 -7.50 5.44
N LEU A 85 2.73 -7.47 4.12
CA LEU A 85 4.03 -7.69 3.45
C LEU A 85 5.05 -6.63 3.84
N SER A 86 4.70 -5.35 3.89
CA SER A 86 5.60 -4.27 4.31
C SER A 86 6.05 -4.40 5.77
N PHE A 87 5.28 -5.10 6.62
CA PHE A 87 5.69 -5.37 7.99
C PHE A 87 6.78 -6.45 8.06
N TYR A 88 6.69 -7.50 7.22
CA TYR A 88 7.70 -8.57 7.16
C TYR A 88 8.88 -8.24 6.23
N PHE A 89 8.63 -7.46 5.18
CA PHE A 89 9.57 -7.07 4.12
C PHE A 89 9.50 -5.55 3.92
N PRO A 90 10.19 -4.75 4.75
CA PRO A 90 10.14 -3.29 4.68
C PRO A 90 10.71 -2.72 3.37
N ASP A 91 11.60 -3.46 2.72
CA ASP A 91 12.23 -3.07 1.44
C ASP A 91 11.40 -3.46 0.20
N MET A 92 10.22 -4.06 0.40
CA MET A 92 9.39 -4.44 -0.74
C MET A 92 8.79 -3.19 -1.39
N PRO A 93 8.99 -2.99 -2.70
CA PRO A 93 8.48 -1.82 -3.39
C PRO A 93 6.95 -1.74 -3.29
N HIS A 94 6.41 -0.51 -3.28
CA HIS A 94 4.98 -0.17 -3.23
C HIS A 94 4.18 -0.60 -4.49
N LEU A 95 4.58 -1.70 -5.13
CA LEU A 95 3.98 -2.27 -6.34
C LEU A 95 2.50 -2.61 -6.14
N PHE A 96 2.12 -3.00 -4.92
CA PHE A 96 0.73 -3.28 -4.60
C PHE A 96 -0.13 -2.01 -4.57
N GLU A 97 0.43 -0.87 -4.17
CA GLU A 97 -0.26 0.43 -4.15
C GLU A 97 -0.52 0.91 -5.58
N THR A 98 0.44 0.67 -6.48
CA THR A 98 0.30 0.95 -7.91
C THR A 98 -0.72 0.02 -8.57
N LEU A 99 -0.72 -1.27 -8.24
CA LEU A 99 -1.76 -2.21 -8.68
C LEU A 99 -3.15 -1.78 -8.20
N ALA A 100 -3.25 -1.36 -6.94
CA ALA A 100 -4.48 -0.86 -6.36
C ALA A 100 -4.98 0.38 -7.13
N LEU A 101 -4.10 1.35 -7.41
CA LEU A 101 -4.45 2.54 -8.20
C LEU A 101 -4.87 2.19 -9.64
N ILE A 102 -4.19 1.23 -10.28
CA ILE A 102 -4.56 0.75 -11.63
C ILE A 102 -5.96 0.12 -11.61
N ILE A 103 -6.28 -0.66 -10.58
CA ILE A 103 -7.60 -1.29 -10.43
C ILE A 103 -8.67 -0.20 -10.25
N LEU A 104 -8.44 0.79 -9.39
CA LEU A 104 -9.36 1.94 -9.25
C LEU A 104 -9.52 2.72 -10.56
N LEU A 105 -8.43 2.93 -11.31
CA LEU A 105 -8.49 3.61 -12.59
C LEU A 105 -9.37 2.85 -13.59
N ILE A 106 -9.20 1.53 -13.67
CA ILE A 106 -9.98 0.67 -14.57
C ILE A 106 -11.46 0.68 -14.17
N LEU A 107 -11.76 0.56 -12.88
CA LEU A 107 -13.13 0.59 -12.36
C LEU A 107 -13.79 1.98 -12.40
N SER A 108 -13.00 3.05 -12.41
CA SER A 108 -13.51 4.42 -12.60
C SER A 108 -13.86 4.73 -14.06
N LEU A 109 -13.45 3.87 -15.00
CA LEU A 109 -13.73 4.01 -16.43
C LEU A 109 -14.99 3.26 -16.88
N GLU A 110 -15.59 2.47 -15.97
CA GLU A 110 -16.89 1.82 -16.13
C GLU A 110 -18.04 2.75 -15.69
#